data_AF-A0A9Q3PXI6-F1
#
_entry.id   AF-A0A9Q3PXI6-F1
#
_cell.length_a   1.000
_cell.length_b   1.000
_cell.length_c   1.000
_cell.angle_alpha   90.00
_cell.angle_beta   90.00
_cell.angle_gamma   90.00
#
_symmetry.space_group_name_H-M   'P 1'
#
loop_
_entity.id
_entity.type
_entity.pdbx_description
1 polymer ?
#
loop_
_entity_poly.entity_id
_entity_poly.type
_entity_poly.pdbx_seq_one_letter_code
_entity_poly.pdbx_strand_id
1 'polypeptide(L)'
;MEWVSGVVPGGKKSLNYFLVIVDRYSKVLRIIISNRDSKLKSEFCTNLYEILGTSLTFSTAYHPQTDGLAERMIQTMGDIIRILCAYGMQYKDHKGYTHDWVALLPAVQLSYNTSQHSTTEKSTSLVEKGWEPILPVDHLKNNLVTIHPIAKEFHDMWKGACDTGAKCIAEAKEYKKQRYDKTHMEPDFKKWDQVLVSPLSFNNLKGQKKRRDSFVGPITIIKLIGKNSEEVRLTEQLSKKHLVFPVSLVKPYFQKGEDRFPSRNKTYTPQEKVEVEESPGTMKKILQAMKIRLDAKDQRQYLVRFKNQTADRDKWLAEDAIVDGKLHLKRFRASRRAEQSPQL
;
A
#
# COMPACT_ATOMS: atom_id res chain seq x y z
N MET A 1 -12.04 -13.46 22.47
CA MET A 1 -13.13 -12.52 22.14
C MET A 1 -14.41 -13.29 22.31
N GLU A 2 -15.36 -12.77 23.06
CA GLU A 2 -16.74 -13.24 22.87
C GLU A 2 -17.34 -12.40 21.75
N TRP A 3 -17.84 -13.09 20.73
CA TRP A 3 -18.40 -12.48 19.53
C TRP A 3 -19.82 -12.03 19.85
N VAL A 4 -20.06 -10.74 19.95
CA VAL A 4 -21.43 -10.22 19.99
C VAL A 4 -21.86 -9.98 18.54
N SER A 5 -22.59 -10.94 17.97
CA SER A 5 -23.28 -10.74 16.71
C SER A 5 -24.56 -9.93 16.97
N GLY A 6 -24.56 -8.66 16.57
CA GLY A 6 -25.78 -7.86 16.50
C GLY A 6 -26.54 -8.17 15.22
N VAL A 7 -27.71 -8.79 15.31
CA VAL A 7 -28.63 -8.93 14.17
C VAL A 7 -29.38 -7.61 14.00
N VAL A 8 -29.31 -7.02 12.80
CA VAL A 8 -30.16 -5.88 12.45
C VAL A 8 -31.59 -6.39 12.28
N PRO A 9 -32.60 -5.89 13.02
CA PRO A 9 -33.98 -6.26 12.80
C PRO A 9 -34.52 -5.52 11.57
N GLY A 10 -34.60 -6.21 10.43
CA GLY A 10 -35.47 -5.76 9.33
C GLY A 10 -35.03 -6.12 7.91
N GLY A 11 -35.92 -6.81 7.19
CA GLY A 11 -36.00 -6.75 5.71
C GLY A 11 -35.57 -8.00 4.97
N LYS A 12 -36.54 -8.72 4.40
CA LYS A 12 -36.37 -9.91 3.55
C LYS A 12 -35.29 -9.70 2.46
N LYS A 13 -34.35 -10.66 2.38
CA LYS A 13 -33.36 -10.90 1.30
C LYS A 13 -32.10 -10.01 1.28
N SER A 14 -31.26 -10.09 2.31
CA SER A 14 -29.82 -10.39 2.16
C SER A 14 -29.20 -10.55 3.55
N LEU A 15 -28.70 -11.74 3.87
CA LEU A 15 -27.91 -11.96 5.08
C LEU A 15 -26.52 -11.35 4.89
N ASN A 16 -26.42 -10.03 5.00
CA ASN A 16 -25.14 -9.33 5.16
C ASN A 16 -24.89 -9.16 6.65
N TYR A 17 -24.20 -10.12 7.26
CA TYR A 17 -23.72 -10.00 8.62
C TYR A 17 -22.69 -8.85 8.69
N PHE A 18 -22.98 -7.81 9.47
CA PHE A 18 -21.98 -6.82 9.88
C PHE A 18 -21.53 -7.17 11.29
N LEU A 19 -20.26 -7.57 11.42
CA LEU A 19 -19.65 -7.84 12.72
C LEU A 19 -19.23 -6.51 13.34
N VAL A 20 -19.94 -6.06 14.36
CA VAL A 20 -19.46 -4.97 15.21
C VAL A 20 -18.43 -5.57 16.17
N ILE A 21 -17.15 -5.33 15.91
CA ILE A 21 -16.07 -5.75 16.82
C ILE A 21 -16.09 -4.78 18.01
N VAL A 22 -16.83 -5.14 19.05
CA VAL A 22 -16.65 -4.60 20.39
C VAL A 22 -15.94 -5.69 21.17
N ASP A 23 -14.63 -5.57 21.38
CA ASP A 23 -14.00 -6.43 22.39
C ASP A 23 -14.59 -6.07 23.75
N ARG A 24 -14.93 -7.08 24.55
CA ARG A 24 -15.53 -6.91 25.89
C ARG A 24 -14.67 -6.04 26.81
N TYR A 25 -13.38 -5.86 26.49
CA TYR A 25 -12.44 -5.04 27.24
C TYR A 25 -12.01 -3.76 26.50
N SER A 26 -12.28 -3.62 25.20
CA SER A 26 -11.87 -2.45 24.41
C SER A 26 -12.92 -1.34 24.45
N LYS A 27 -12.47 -0.19 24.94
CA LYS A 27 -13.12 1.11 24.80
C LYS A 27 -13.58 1.33 23.35
N VAL A 28 -14.71 2.04 23.18
CA VAL A 28 -15.14 2.53 21.86
C VAL A 28 -13.98 3.29 21.21
N LEU A 29 -13.55 2.83 20.03
CA LEU A 29 -12.47 3.48 19.30
C LEU A 29 -12.93 4.87 18.85
N ARG A 30 -12.14 5.91 19.13
CA ARG A 30 -12.46 7.28 18.68
C ARG A 30 -12.32 7.43 17.17
N ILE A 31 -11.36 6.71 16.59
CA ILE A 31 -11.04 6.78 15.16
C ILE A 31 -10.75 5.37 14.66
N ILE A 32 -11.37 4.99 13.54
CA ILE A 32 -11.04 3.77 12.80
C ILE A 32 -10.48 4.20 11.45
N ILE A 33 -9.26 3.78 11.15
CA ILE A 33 -8.67 3.95 9.82
C ILE A 33 -8.94 2.66 9.04
N SER A 34 -9.60 2.77 7.89
CA SER A 34 -9.88 1.61 7.06
C SER A 34 -9.64 1.88 5.58
N ASN A 35 -9.58 0.80 4.80
CA ASN A 35 -9.51 0.88 3.35
C ASN A 35 -10.83 1.40 2.76
N ARG A 36 -10.81 1.80 1.49
CA ARG A 36 -11.98 2.37 0.80
C ARG A 36 -13.00 1.32 0.33
N ASP A 37 -13.26 0.27 1.13
CA ASP A 37 -14.30 -0.71 0.80
C ASP A 37 -15.68 -0.03 0.75
N SER A 38 -16.42 -0.29 -0.34
CA SER A 38 -17.81 0.12 -0.53
C SER A 38 -18.73 -0.22 0.65
N LYS A 39 -18.47 -1.33 1.35
CA LYS A 39 -19.27 -1.75 2.51
C LYS A 39 -19.12 -0.78 3.68
N LEU A 40 -17.89 -0.34 3.97
CA LEU A 40 -17.59 0.60 5.05
C LEU A 40 -18.01 2.03 4.73
N LYS A 41 -18.15 2.36 3.44
CA LYS A 41 -18.70 3.63 2.95
C LYS A 41 -20.21 3.64 2.80
N SER A 42 -20.88 2.54 3.13
CA SER A 42 -22.34 2.50 3.08
C SER A 42 -22.94 3.52 4.06
N GLU A 43 -24.11 4.05 3.70
CA GLU A 43 -24.88 4.94 4.56
C GLU A 43 -25.15 4.31 5.92
N PHE A 44 -25.47 3.01 5.93
CA PHE A 44 -25.62 2.22 7.15
C PHE A 44 -24.37 2.27 8.04
N CYS A 45 -23.18 1.97 7.51
CA CYS A 45 -21.96 1.96 8.31
C CYS A 45 -21.59 3.37 8.82
N THR A 46 -21.81 4.40 8.01
CA THR A 46 -21.50 5.78 8.41
C THR A 46 -22.39 6.21 9.57
N ASN A 47 -23.70 5.97 9.47
CA ASN A 47 -24.66 6.27 10.54
C ASN A 47 -24.41 5.43 11.80
N LEU A 48 -24.05 4.15 11.65
CA LEU A 48 -23.73 3.27 12.77
C LEU A 48 -22.53 3.79 13.57
N TYR A 49 -21.43 4.13 12.90
CA TYR A 49 -20.23 4.65 13.57
C TYR A 49 -20.43 6.05 14.15
N GLU A 50 -21.28 6.88 13.53
CA GLU A 50 -21.68 8.17 14.08
C GLU A 50 -22.44 8.02 15.41
N ILE A 51 -23.40 7.10 15.49
CA ILE A 51 -24.11 6.76 16.74
C ILE A 51 -23.15 6.25 17.82
N LEU A 52 -22.15 5.46 17.43
CA LEU A 52 -21.13 4.96 18.34
C LEU A 52 -20.12 6.05 18.75
N GLY A 53 -20.13 7.24 18.15
CA GLY A 53 -19.14 8.30 18.42
C GLY A 53 -17.74 7.98 17.88
N THR A 54 -17.65 7.13 16.86
CA THR A 54 -16.41 6.71 16.22
C THR A 54 -16.26 7.40 14.86
N SER A 55 -15.15 8.10 14.65
CA SER A 55 -14.82 8.72 13.36
C SER A 55 -14.20 7.70 12.41
N LEU A 56 -14.90 7.35 11.34
CA LEU A 56 -14.37 6.49 10.28
C LEU A 56 -13.52 7.33 9.30
N THR A 57 -12.22 7.06 9.25
CA THR A 57 -11.29 7.69 8.32
C THR A 57 -10.81 6.67 7.29
N PHE A 58 -10.69 7.09 6.03
CA PHE A 58 -10.31 6.20 4.94
C PHE A 58 -8.89 6.46 4.46
N SER A 59 -8.10 5.40 4.32
CA SER A 59 -6.76 5.49 3.72
C SER A 59 -6.84 6.07 2.29
N THR A 60 -5.80 6.80 1.91
CA THR A 60 -5.69 7.30 0.53
C THR A 60 -5.42 6.12 -0.40
N ALA A 61 -6.09 6.11 -1.57
CA ALA A 61 -5.75 5.14 -2.60
C ALA A 61 -4.25 5.29 -2.89
N TYR A 62 -3.49 4.21 -2.76
CA TYR A 62 -2.04 4.12 -3.00
C TYR A 62 -1.08 4.51 -1.86
N HIS A 63 -1.45 4.33 -0.58
CA HIS A 63 -0.47 4.37 0.53
C HIS A 63 -0.24 2.98 1.16
N PRO A 64 0.59 2.09 0.56
CA PRO A 64 0.87 0.75 1.09
C PRO A 64 1.49 0.75 2.50
N GLN A 65 2.00 1.90 2.96
CA GLN A 65 2.52 2.06 4.33
C GLN A 65 1.41 2.16 5.40
N THR A 66 0.24 2.71 5.08
CA THR A 66 -0.82 2.95 6.08
C THR A 66 -1.64 1.69 6.32
N ASP A 67 -1.93 0.91 5.27
CA ASP A 67 -2.64 -0.37 5.38
C ASP A 67 -1.69 -1.56 5.62
N GLY A 68 -0.37 -1.38 5.48
CA GLY A 68 0.61 -2.46 5.58
C GLY A 68 0.67 -3.15 6.95
N LEU A 69 0.31 -2.47 8.04
CA LEU A 69 0.22 -3.09 9.38
C LEU A 69 -0.95 -4.08 9.46
N ALA A 70 -2.13 -3.65 9.01
CA ALA A 70 -3.32 -4.50 8.99
C ALA A 70 -3.14 -5.67 8.00
N GLU A 71 -2.60 -5.41 6.81
CA GLU A 71 -2.31 -6.46 5.82
C GLU A 71 -1.33 -7.50 6.35
N ARG A 72 -0.25 -7.07 7.04
CA ARG A 72 0.71 -7.99 7.66
C ARG A 72 0.09 -8.81 8.78
N MET A 73 -0.77 -8.21 9.59
CA MET A 73 -1.53 -8.92 10.62
C MET A 73 -2.46 -9.96 9.99
N ILE A 74 -3.24 -9.59 8.98
CA ILE A 74 -4.15 -10.49 8.26
C ILE A 74 -3.39 -11.65 7.64
N GLN A 75 -2.24 -11.38 7.02
CA GLN A 75 -1.38 -12.42 6.45
C GLN A 75 -0.91 -13.39 7.53
N THR A 76 -0.46 -12.89 8.68
CA THR A 76 -0.01 -13.71 9.81
C THR A 76 -1.14 -14.59 10.33
N MET A 77 -2.35 -14.04 10.50
CA MET A 77 -3.53 -14.81 10.90
C MET A 77 -3.89 -15.90 9.88
N GLY A 78 -3.84 -15.56 8.59
CA GLY A 78 -4.08 -16.53 7.51
C GLY A 78 -3.07 -17.67 7.50
N ASP A 79 -1.81 -17.39 7.80
CA ASP A 79 -0.76 -18.40 7.90
C ASP A 79 -0.97 -19.31 9.13
N ILE A 80 -1.33 -18.76 10.29
CA ILE A 80 -1.66 -19.56 11.49
C ILE A 80 -2.85 -20.48 11.21
N ILE A 81 -3.94 -19.96 10.63
CA ILE A 81 -5.12 -20.76 10.28
C ILE A 81 -4.76 -21.88 9.31
N ARG A 82 -3.96 -21.59 8.28
CA ARG A 82 -3.49 -22.62 7.33
C ARG A 82 -2.72 -23.73 8.02
N ILE A 83 -1.82 -23.38 8.94
CA ILE A 83 -1.03 -24.37 9.69
C ILE A 83 -1.97 -25.25 10.53
N LEU A 84 -2.89 -24.65 11.27
CA LEU A 84 -3.81 -25.41 12.13
C LEU A 84 -4.76 -26.30 11.32
N CYS A 85 -5.31 -25.80 10.22
CA CYS A 85 -6.17 -26.60 9.34
C CYS A 85 -5.40 -27.70 8.60
N ALA A 86 -4.18 -27.42 8.13
CA ALA A 86 -3.33 -28.43 7.49
C ALA A 86 -2.93 -29.54 8.47
N TYR A 87 -2.60 -29.16 9.70
CA TYR A 87 -2.36 -30.11 10.78
C TYR A 87 -3.62 -30.94 11.03
N GLY A 88 -4.80 -30.33 11.19
CA GLY A 88 -6.06 -31.05 11.38
C GLY A 88 -6.40 -32.04 10.24
N MET A 89 -6.00 -31.75 9.00
CA MET A 89 -6.16 -32.69 7.87
C MET A 89 -5.23 -33.91 7.96
N GLN A 90 -4.06 -33.80 8.60
CA GLN A 90 -3.10 -34.90 8.74
C GLN A 90 -3.52 -35.91 9.82
N TYR A 91 -4.31 -35.49 10.81
CA TYR A 91 -4.78 -36.32 11.93
C TYR A 91 -6.27 -36.68 11.80
N LYS A 92 -6.75 -36.78 10.56
CA LYS A 92 -8.16 -36.97 10.18
C LYS A 92 -8.81 -38.25 10.75
N ASP A 93 -8.01 -39.16 11.29
CA ASP A 93 -8.46 -40.48 11.73
C ASP A 93 -8.40 -40.64 13.27
N HIS A 94 -9.46 -40.18 13.94
CA HIS A 94 -9.80 -40.54 15.34
C HIS A 94 -9.12 -39.80 16.50
N LYS A 95 -8.35 -38.71 16.27
CA LYS A 95 -7.67 -37.96 17.36
C LYS A 95 -8.29 -36.60 17.75
N GLY A 96 -9.51 -36.31 17.30
CA GLY A 96 -10.28 -35.14 17.76
C GLY A 96 -9.91 -33.79 17.14
N TYR A 97 -9.12 -33.76 16.06
CA TYR A 97 -8.78 -32.52 15.37
C TYR A 97 -9.86 -32.05 14.42
N THR A 98 -10.22 -30.77 14.50
CA THR A 98 -11.12 -30.12 13.55
C THR A 98 -10.34 -29.44 12.43
N HIS A 99 -10.88 -29.52 11.22
CA HIS A 99 -10.45 -28.75 10.05
C HIS A 99 -11.33 -27.51 9.83
N ASP A 100 -12.32 -27.30 10.71
CA ASP A 100 -13.16 -26.11 10.70
C ASP A 100 -12.37 -24.92 11.26
N TRP A 101 -11.97 -24.04 10.36
CA TRP A 101 -11.24 -22.83 10.70
C TRP A 101 -12.02 -21.89 11.63
N VAL A 102 -13.37 -21.94 11.60
CA VAL A 102 -14.22 -21.11 12.47
C VAL A 102 -14.09 -21.58 13.92
N ALA A 103 -14.16 -22.89 14.15
CA ALA A 103 -13.93 -23.49 15.47
C ALA A 103 -12.52 -23.23 16.02
N LEU A 104 -11.54 -23.00 15.13
CA LEU A 104 -10.15 -22.71 15.50
C LEU A 104 -9.89 -21.22 15.81
N LEU A 105 -10.80 -20.30 15.46
CA LEU A 105 -10.59 -18.86 15.68
C LEU A 105 -10.25 -18.47 17.13
N PRO A 106 -10.90 -19.04 18.18
CA PRO A 106 -10.53 -18.74 19.56
C PRO A 106 -9.10 -19.15 19.90
N ALA A 107 -8.65 -20.30 19.37
CA ALA A 107 -7.28 -20.78 19.55
C ALA A 107 -6.28 -19.87 18.82
N VAL A 108 -6.56 -19.52 17.55
CA VAL A 108 -5.75 -18.58 16.76
C VAL A 108 -5.58 -17.24 17.48
N GLN A 109 -6.68 -16.70 17.99
CA GLN A 109 -6.67 -15.45 18.74
C GLN A 109 -5.79 -15.56 19.99
N LEU A 110 -5.96 -16.62 20.78
CA LEU A 110 -5.15 -16.83 21.99
C LEU A 110 -3.67 -16.91 21.62
N SER A 111 -3.31 -17.74 20.64
CA SER A 111 -1.93 -17.91 20.17
C SER A 111 -1.31 -16.60 19.68
N TYR A 112 -2.05 -15.79 18.91
CA TYR A 112 -1.57 -14.48 18.47
C TYR A 112 -1.39 -13.53 19.65
N ASN A 113 -2.35 -13.51 20.58
CA ASN A 113 -2.34 -12.59 21.71
C ASN A 113 -1.24 -12.87 22.74
N THR A 114 -0.78 -14.12 22.83
CA THR A 114 0.33 -14.55 23.71
C THR A 114 1.68 -14.58 22.99
N SER A 115 1.71 -14.42 21.67
CA SER A 115 2.96 -14.40 20.91
C SER A 115 3.68 -13.06 21.07
N GLN A 116 5.00 -13.11 21.26
CA GLN A 116 5.83 -11.90 21.30
C GLN A 116 5.99 -11.32 19.90
N HIS A 117 5.79 -10.01 19.76
CA HIS A 117 6.00 -9.31 18.49
C HIS A 117 7.38 -8.66 18.45
N SER A 118 8.06 -8.75 17.30
CA SER A 118 9.43 -8.23 17.12
C SER A 118 9.58 -6.73 17.35
N THR A 119 8.52 -5.95 17.15
CA THR A 119 8.57 -4.48 17.33
C THR A 119 8.43 -4.06 18.79
N THR A 120 7.67 -4.80 19.59
CA THR A 120 7.36 -4.46 20.98
C THR A 120 8.14 -5.29 21.98
N GLU A 121 8.76 -6.39 21.54
CA GLU A 121 9.42 -7.42 22.36
C GLU A 121 8.49 -8.02 23.45
N LYS A 122 7.18 -7.77 23.32
CA LYS A 122 6.14 -8.11 24.27
C LYS A 122 4.95 -8.69 23.52
N SER A 123 4.19 -9.53 24.22
CA SER A 123 2.91 -10.05 23.71
C SER A 123 1.86 -8.93 23.66
N THR A 124 0.91 -9.04 22.74
CA THR A 124 -0.19 -8.07 22.64
C THR A 124 -1.08 -8.09 23.88
N SER A 125 -1.29 -9.25 24.50
CA SER A 125 -2.01 -9.35 25.78
C SER A 125 -1.33 -8.53 26.89
N LEU A 126 -0.01 -8.62 27.02
CA LEU A 126 0.73 -7.81 27.99
C LEU A 126 0.65 -6.30 27.69
N VAL A 127 0.74 -5.91 26.42
CA VAL A 127 0.72 -4.49 26.01
C VAL A 127 -0.68 -3.88 26.15
N GLU A 128 -1.72 -4.61 25.75
CA GLU A 128 -3.11 -4.13 25.74
C GLU A 128 -3.77 -4.25 27.11
N LYS A 129 -3.59 -5.40 27.78
CA LYS A 129 -4.31 -5.76 29.01
C LYS A 129 -3.46 -5.63 30.27
N GLY A 130 -2.13 -5.58 30.13
CA GLY A 130 -1.20 -5.50 31.27
C GLY A 130 -0.90 -6.84 31.94
N TRP A 131 -1.39 -7.95 31.40
CA TRP A 131 -1.18 -9.30 31.94
C TRP A 131 -1.13 -10.34 30.83
N GLU A 132 -0.40 -11.43 31.05
CA GLU A 132 -0.38 -12.59 30.15
C GLU A 132 -1.28 -13.69 30.70
N PRO A 133 -2.11 -14.32 29.85
CA PRO A 133 -2.90 -15.46 30.26
C PRO A 133 -2.00 -16.65 30.55
N ILE A 134 -2.28 -17.35 31.64
CA ILE A 134 -1.59 -18.59 31.96
C ILE A 134 -2.11 -19.68 31.02
N LEU A 135 -1.21 -20.27 30.24
CA LEU A 135 -1.55 -21.33 29.30
C LEU A 135 -1.45 -22.70 29.98
N PRO A 136 -2.20 -23.71 29.53
CA PRO A 136 -2.07 -25.07 30.05
C PRO A 136 -0.63 -25.62 29.98
N VAL A 137 0.17 -25.12 29.03
CA VAL A 137 1.59 -25.48 28.88
C VAL A 137 2.46 -25.01 30.04
N ASP A 138 2.09 -23.92 30.71
CA ASP A 138 2.86 -23.34 31.81
C ASP A 138 2.70 -24.16 33.11
N HIS A 139 1.66 -25.00 33.17
CA HIS A 139 1.33 -25.84 34.33
C HIS A 139 1.45 -27.35 34.06
N LEU A 140 2.03 -27.75 32.93
CA LEU A 140 2.25 -29.15 32.60
C LEU A 140 3.17 -29.80 33.65
N LYS A 141 2.62 -30.73 34.44
CA LYS A 141 3.38 -31.53 35.40
C LYS A 141 4.06 -32.68 34.68
N ASN A 142 5.38 -32.62 34.55
CA ASN A 142 6.17 -33.65 33.85
C ASN A 142 6.29 -34.98 34.62
N ASN A 143 5.94 -35.02 35.91
CA ASN A 143 6.17 -36.17 36.80
C ASN A 143 4.88 -36.68 37.47
N LEU A 144 3.86 -37.02 36.68
CA LEU A 144 2.67 -37.70 37.21
C LEU A 144 2.92 -39.22 37.24
N VAL A 145 2.82 -39.82 38.43
CA VAL A 145 3.05 -41.26 38.67
C VAL A 145 1.97 -42.12 38.01
N THR A 146 0.77 -41.59 37.82
CA THR A 146 -0.34 -42.28 37.17
C THR A 146 -1.04 -41.31 36.22
N ILE A 147 -1.00 -41.61 34.92
CA ILE A 147 -1.63 -40.82 33.87
C ILE A 147 -2.69 -41.70 33.22
N HIS A 148 -3.92 -41.20 33.11
CA HIS A 148 -4.99 -41.88 32.38
C HIS A 148 -4.57 -42.08 30.91
N PRO A 149 -4.82 -43.24 30.28
CA PRO A 149 -4.34 -43.54 28.92
C PRO A 149 -4.74 -42.49 27.88
N ILE A 150 -5.98 -41.99 27.91
CA ILE A 150 -6.46 -40.92 27.01
C ILE A 150 -5.69 -39.60 27.24
N ALA A 151 -5.36 -39.27 28.49
CA ALA A 151 -4.59 -38.05 28.79
C ALA A 151 -3.13 -38.18 28.32
N LYS A 152 -2.57 -39.39 28.36
CA LYS A 152 -1.25 -39.69 27.81
C LYS A 152 -1.26 -39.58 26.28
N GLU A 153 -2.26 -40.12 25.61
CA GLU A 153 -2.42 -39.99 24.16
C GLU A 153 -2.52 -38.51 23.74
N PHE A 154 -3.28 -37.70 24.48
CA PHE A 154 -3.35 -36.26 24.25
C PHE A 154 -2.00 -35.57 24.42
N HIS A 155 -1.24 -35.94 25.46
CA HIS A 155 0.11 -35.41 25.70
C HIS A 155 1.07 -35.75 24.56
N ASP A 156 1.11 -37.02 24.14
CA ASP A 156 2.00 -37.49 23.06
C ASP A 156 1.64 -36.84 21.72
N MET A 157 0.34 -36.72 21.46
CA MET A 157 -0.21 -36.01 20.31
C MET A 157 0.21 -34.53 20.31
N TRP A 158 0.04 -33.83 21.43
CA TRP A 158 0.45 -32.44 21.59
C TRP A 158 1.95 -32.24 21.38
N LYS A 159 2.77 -33.11 21.99
CA LYS A 159 4.23 -33.07 21.83
C LYS A 159 4.64 -33.26 20.37
N GLY A 160 4.01 -34.22 19.68
CA GLY A 160 4.19 -34.42 18.25
C GLY A 160 3.80 -33.20 17.40
N ALA A 161 2.76 -32.46 17.79
CA ALA A 161 2.37 -31.20 17.16
C ALA A 161 3.46 -30.13 17.30
N CYS A 162 3.97 -29.92 18.53
CA CYS A 162 5.02 -28.95 18.81
C CYS A 162 6.31 -29.26 18.05
N ASP A 163 6.74 -30.53 18.07
CA ASP A 163 7.96 -30.97 17.38
C ASP A 163 7.85 -30.81 15.86
N THR A 164 6.69 -31.13 15.30
CA THR A 164 6.40 -30.94 13.87
C THR A 164 6.40 -29.46 13.50
N GLY A 165 5.74 -28.61 14.29
CA GLY A 165 5.74 -27.17 14.10
C GLY A 165 7.15 -26.58 14.13
N ALA A 166 7.98 -26.99 15.09
CA ALA A 166 9.37 -26.56 15.19
C ALA A 166 10.20 -26.95 13.95
N LYS A 167 10.03 -28.18 13.45
CA LYS A 167 10.67 -28.65 12.21
C LYS A 167 10.24 -27.83 10.99
N CYS A 168 8.94 -27.64 10.79
CA CYS A 168 8.43 -26.85 9.66
C CYS A 168 8.95 -25.40 9.68
N ILE A 169 9.06 -24.78 10.86
CA ILE A 169 9.63 -23.43 11.00
C ILE A 169 11.12 -23.43 10.62
N ALA A 170 11.89 -24.42 11.08
CA ALA A 170 13.30 -24.56 10.76
C ALA A 170 13.51 -24.75 9.24
N GLU A 171 12.77 -25.66 8.62
CA GLU A 171 12.79 -25.91 7.18
C GLU A 171 12.40 -24.67 6.37
N ALA A 172 11.37 -23.93 6.79
CA ALA A 172 10.95 -22.69 6.13
C ALA A 172 12.02 -21.60 6.24
N LYS A 173 12.68 -21.48 7.39
CA LYS A 173 13.80 -20.55 7.60
C LYS A 173 14.97 -20.90 6.70
N GLU A 174 15.32 -22.18 6.61
CA GLU A 174 16.40 -22.66 5.76
C GLU A 174 16.09 -22.48 4.27
N TYR A 175 14.87 -22.82 3.83
CA TYR A 175 14.42 -22.59 2.46
C TYR A 175 14.52 -21.11 2.06
N LYS A 176 14.03 -20.20 2.93
CA LYS A 176 14.12 -18.75 2.70
C LYS A 176 15.58 -18.29 2.63
N LYS A 177 16.45 -18.79 3.52
CA LYS A 177 17.89 -18.49 3.52
C LYS A 177 18.53 -18.96 2.22
N GLN A 178 18.35 -20.22 1.82
CA GLN A 178 18.92 -20.76 0.58
C GLN A 178 18.43 -20.00 -0.66
N ARG A 179 17.15 -19.61 -0.72
CA ARG A 179 16.60 -18.77 -1.80
C ARG A 179 17.24 -17.39 -1.82
N TYR A 180 17.40 -16.77 -0.66
CA TYR A 180 18.06 -15.48 -0.52
C TYR A 180 19.51 -15.60 -0.98
N ASP A 181 20.30 -16.51 -0.43
CA ASP A 181 21.72 -16.69 -0.76
C ASP A 181 21.94 -17.01 -2.26
N LYS A 182 21.03 -17.75 -2.91
CA LYS A 182 21.12 -18.07 -4.34
C LYS A 182 20.79 -16.90 -5.27
N THR A 183 19.87 -16.02 -4.87
CA THR A 183 19.32 -14.97 -5.76
C THR A 183 19.75 -13.56 -5.37
N HIS A 184 20.20 -13.39 -4.13
CA HIS A 184 20.69 -12.14 -3.63
C HIS A 184 22.11 -11.91 -4.17
N MET A 185 22.18 -10.98 -5.10
CA MET A 185 23.43 -10.34 -5.49
C MET A 185 23.39 -8.95 -4.87
N GLU A 186 24.40 -8.61 -4.07
CA GLU A 186 24.64 -7.22 -3.66
C GLU A 186 25.12 -6.47 -4.90
N PRO A 187 24.34 -5.52 -5.43
CA PRO A 187 24.79 -4.72 -6.55
C PRO A 187 25.84 -3.72 -6.05
N ASP A 188 27.05 -3.79 -6.60
CA ASP A 188 28.11 -2.81 -6.35
C ASP A 188 27.90 -1.60 -7.27
N PHE A 189 26.98 -0.73 -6.87
CA PHE A 189 26.71 0.51 -7.58
C PHE A 189 27.61 1.63 -7.07
N LYS A 190 28.14 2.45 -7.98
CA LYS A 190 28.96 3.60 -7.66
C LYS A 190 28.22 4.89 -7.90
N LYS A 191 28.65 5.94 -7.19
CA LYS A 191 28.18 7.31 -7.44
C LYS A 191 28.44 7.65 -8.91
N TRP A 192 27.41 8.17 -9.58
CA TRP A 192 27.37 8.51 -11.01
C TRP A 192 27.18 7.35 -12.00
N ASP A 193 26.97 6.12 -11.54
CA ASP A 193 26.57 5.04 -12.44
C ASP A 193 25.18 5.28 -13.04
N GLN A 194 24.99 4.79 -14.27
CA GLN A 194 23.69 4.79 -14.93
C GLN A 194 22.93 3.53 -14.55
N VAL A 195 21.66 3.70 -14.19
CA VAL A 195 20.78 2.63 -13.76
C VAL A 195 19.39 2.74 -14.36
N LEU A 196 18.69 1.61 -14.34
CA LEU A 196 17.32 1.43 -14.76
C LEU A 196 16.45 1.23 -13.51
N VAL A 197 15.39 2.03 -13.34
CA VAL A 197 14.51 1.98 -12.16
C VAL A 197 13.16 1.36 -12.52
N SER A 198 12.63 0.51 -11.62
CA SER A 198 11.36 -0.19 -11.84
C SER A 198 10.15 0.75 -11.97
N PRO A 199 9.23 0.51 -12.93
CA PRO A 199 7.99 1.25 -13.15
C PRO A 199 6.96 1.07 -12.02
N LEU A 200 7.14 0.10 -11.11
CA LEU A 200 6.27 -0.08 -9.95
C LEU A 200 6.14 1.19 -9.12
N SER A 201 7.25 1.92 -9.03
CA SER A 201 7.31 3.18 -8.33
C SER A 201 6.91 4.36 -9.21
N PHE A 202 6.40 4.23 -10.44
CA PHE A 202 6.05 5.36 -11.32
C PHE A 202 4.59 5.30 -11.80
N ASN A 203 3.77 6.29 -11.41
CA ASN A 203 2.34 6.33 -11.75
C ASN A 203 2.05 7.17 -13.01
N ASN A 204 3.00 8.02 -13.42
CA ASN A 204 2.83 9.02 -14.48
C ASN A 204 3.48 8.62 -15.81
N LEU A 205 3.90 7.35 -15.95
CA LEU A 205 4.42 6.86 -17.21
C LEU A 205 3.31 6.90 -18.26
N LYS A 206 3.64 7.23 -19.52
CA LYS A 206 2.70 7.27 -20.66
C LYS A 206 2.57 5.89 -21.31
N GLY A 207 1.41 5.57 -21.92
CA GLY A 207 1.18 4.32 -22.69
C GLY A 207 0.31 3.27 -21.99
N GLN A 208 0.23 2.04 -22.49
CA GLN A 208 -0.45 0.92 -21.78
C GLN A 208 0.55 0.08 -21.00
N LYS A 209 0.21 -0.34 -19.76
CA LYS A 209 1.10 -1.13 -18.87
C LYS A 209 1.73 -2.35 -19.55
N LYS A 210 1.00 -3.01 -20.46
CA LYS A 210 1.45 -4.21 -21.20
C LYS A 210 2.45 -3.93 -22.33
N ARG A 211 2.53 -2.68 -22.83
CA ARG A 211 3.41 -2.28 -23.95
C ARG A 211 4.53 -1.31 -23.54
N ARG A 212 4.68 -1.06 -22.24
CA ARG A 212 5.75 -0.21 -21.72
C ARG A 212 6.97 -1.06 -21.41
N ASP A 213 8.14 -0.44 -21.43
CA ASP A 213 9.37 -1.07 -20.98
C ASP A 213 9.25 -1.43 -19.49
N SER A 214 9.80 -2.60 -19.13
CA SER A 214 9.75 -3.13 -17.77
C SER A 214 10.59 -2.32 -16.78
N PHE A 215 11.47 -1.43 -17.26
CA PHE A 215 12.30 -0.52 -16.46
C PHE A 215 12.41 0.84 -17.15
N VAL A 216 12.60 1.90 -16.36
CA VAL A 216 12.70 3.29 -16.80
C VAL A 216 14.14 3.78 -16.60
N GLY A 217 14.75 4.34 -17.64
CA GLY A 217 16.08 4.94 -17.58
C GLY A 217 16.71 5.07 -18.97
N PRO A 218 17.97 5.50 -19.09
CA PRO A 218 19.01 5.57 -18.05
C PRO A 218 18.81 6.73 -17.06
N ILE A 219 19.03 6.46 -15.77
CA ILE A 219 18.96 7.45 -14.69
C ILE A 219 20.25 7.37 -13.88
N THR A 220 20.80 8.51 -13.46
CA THR A 220 22.11 8.55 -12.78
C THR A 220 21.97 8.50 -11.26
N ILE A 221 22.79 7.69 -10.60
CA ILE A 221 22.88 7.66 -9.14
C ILE A 221 23.62 8.91 -8.65
N ILE A 222 22.99 9.69 -7.77
CA ILE A 222 23.59 10.87 -7.13
C ILE A 222 24.32 10.47 -5.85
N LYS A 223 23.71 9.60 -5.04
CA LYS A 223 24.20 9.27 -3.70
C LYS A 223 23.76 7.87 -3.30
N LEU A 224 24.64 7.13 -2.63
CA LEU A 224 24.32 5.86 -2.00
C LEU A 224 23.84 6.14 -0.57
N ILE A 225 22.64 5.67 -0.21
CA ILE A 225 22.05 5.82 1.12
C ILE A 225 22.07 4.46 1.81
N GLY A 226 23.16 4.19 2.53
CA GLY A 226 23.41 2.88 3.15
C GLY A 226 23.66 1.79 2.12
N LYS A 227 23.54 0.52 2.53
CA LYS A 227 23.78 -0.65 1.67
C LYS A 227 22.61 -1.01 0.74
N ASN A 228 21.39 -0.57 1.06
CA ASN A 228 20.18 -1.11 0.46
C ASN A 228 19.37 -0.08 -0.34
N SER A 229 19.80 1.18 -0.43
CA SER A 229 19.03 2.23 -1.10
C SER A 229 19.92 3.27 -1.77
N GLU A 230 19.42 3.81 -2.87
CA GLU A 230 20.15 4.72 -3.75
C GLU A 230 19.30 5.93 -4.07
N GLU A 231 19.93 7.10 -4.03
CA GLU A 231 19.35 8.35 -4.47
C GLU A 231 19.69 8.58 -5.93
N VAL A 232 18.65 8.72 -6.75
CA VAL A 232 18.76 8.76 -8.22
C VAL A 232 18.23 10.09 -8.74
N ARG A 233 18.89 10.66 -9.76
CA ARG A 233 18.49 11.91 -10.43
C ARG A 233 17.34 11.67 -11.41
N LEU A 234 16.10 11.86 -10.97
CA LEU A 234 14.94 11.79 -11.86
C LEU A 234 14.88 12.99 -12.82
N THR A 235 14.58 12.74 -14.11
CA THR A 235 14.28 13.79 -15.10
C THR A 235 13.00 14.54 -14.73
N GLU A 236 12.80 15.77 -15.26
CA GLU A 236 11.70 16.66 -14.85
C GLU A 236 10.31 16.01 -14.94
N GLN A 237 10.10 15.08 -15.88
CA GLN A 237 8.84 14.34 -16.03
C GLN A 237 8.54 13.37 -14.88
N LEU A 238 9.57 12.95 -14.14
CA LEU A 238 9.53 12.02 -13.02
C LEU A 238 9.82 12.69 -11.66
N SER A 239 10.13 14.00 -11.66
CA SER A 239 10.51 14.82 -10.48
C SER A 239 9.52 14.82 -9.31
N LYS A 240 8.26 14.43 -9.53
CA LYS A 240 7.22 14.37 -8.49
C LYS A 240 7.34 13.17 -7.54
N LYS A 241 8.38 12.34 -7.67
CA LYS A 241 8.57 11.13 -6.87
C LYS A 241 9.80 11.21 -5.99
N HIS A 242 9.78 10.43 -4.91
CA HIS A 242 10.92 10.29 -4.02
C HIS A 242 12.15 9.82 -4.80
N LEU A 243 13.29 10.48 -4.54
CA LEU A 243 14.55 10.24 -5.23
C LEU A 243 15.24 8.96 -4.76
N VAL A 244 14.80 8.40 -3.62
CA VAL A 244 15.42 7.24 -2.98
C VAL A 244 14.69 5.96 -3.39
N PHE A 245 15.41 5.05 -4.02
CA PHE A 245 14.91 3.73 -4.43
C PHE A 245 15.70 2.62 -3.73
N PRO A 246 15.04 1.55 -3.27
CA PRO A 246 15.74 0.38 -2.79
C PRO A 246 16.46 -0.30 -3.96
N VAL A 247 17.65 -0.82 -3.67
CA VAL A 247 18.56 -1.49 -4.61
C VAL A 247 17.87 -2.63 -5.39
N SER A 248 16.88 -3.30 -4.79
CA SER A 248 16.07 -4.34 -5.44
C SER A 248 15.21 -3.85 -6.61
N LEU A 249 14.90 -2.56 -6.66
CA LEU A 249 14.11 -1.93 -7.72
C LEU A 249 14.97 -1.25 -8.79
N VAL A 250 16.29 -1.35 -8.67
CA VAL A 250 17.29 -0.72 -9.53
C VAL A 250 18.10 -1.80 -10.23
N LYS A 251 18.45 -1.58 -11.50
CA LYS A 251 19.32 -2.45 -12.29
C LYS A 251 20.44 -1.67 -12.95
N PRO A 252 21.65 -2.23 -13.09
CA PRO A 252 22.72 -1.59 -13.84
C PRO A 252 22.31 -1.37 -15.29
N TYR A 253 22.59 -0.17 -15.81
CA TYR A 253 22.40 0.14 -17.22
C TYR A 253 23.69 -0.20 -17.98
N PHE A 254 23.59 -1.10 -18.96
CA PHE A 254 24.69 -1.39 -19.87
C PHE A 254 24.44 -0.67 -21.19
N GLN A 255 25.38 0.19 -21.59
CA GLN A 255 25.32 0.87 -22.88
C GLN A 255 25.38 -0.17 -24.01
N LYS A 256 24.53 0.00 -25.03
CA LYS A 256 24.50 -0.91 -26.19
C LYS A 256 25.84 -0.84 -26.92
N GLY A 257 26.50 -1.99 -27.09
CA GLY A 257 27.48 -2.16 -28.16
C GLY A 257 26.74 -2.20 -29.50
N GLU A 258 27.16 -1.37 -30.45
CA GLU A 258 26.50 -1.22 -31.76
C GLU A 258 26.46 -2.53 -32.57
N ASP A 259 27.28 -3.51 -32.22
CA ASP A 259 27.59 -4.69 -33.03
C ASP A 259 26.78 -5.96 -32.65
N ARG A 260 26.13 -5.98 -31.48
CA ARG A 260 25.61 -7.25 -30.91
C ARG A 260 24.26 -7.70 -31.49
N PHE A 261 23.47 -6.78 -32.04
CA PHE A 261 22.13 -7.06 -32.60
C PHE A 261 21.76 -6.10 -33.75
N PRO A 262 22.35 -6.27 -34.95
CA PRO A 262 22.18 -5.34 -36.08
C PRO A 262 20.75 -5.28 -36.64
N SER A 263 19.94 -6.34 -36.48
CA SER A 263 18.57 -6.44 -37.00
C SER A 263 17.48 -5.85 -36.08
N ARG A 264 17.85 -5.38 -34.88
CA ARG A 264 16.89 -4.82 -33.93
C ARG A 264 16.75 -3.31 -34.20
N ASN A 265 15.60 -2.89 -34.72
CA ASN A 265 15.27 -1.48 -34.95
C ASN A 265 15.77 -0.61 -33.79
N LYS A 266 16.54 0.44 -34.10
CA LYS A 266 16.97 1.45 -33.13
C LYS A 266 15.73 1.91 -32.39
N THR A 267 15.56 1.50 -31.14
CA THR A 267 14.53 2.08 -30.27
C THR A 267 14.78 3.57 -30.32
N TYR A 268 13.75 4.33 -30.70
CA TYR A 268 13.77 5.78 -30.61
C TYR A 268 14.07 6.10 -29.16
N THR A 269 15.34 6.39 -28.84
CA THR A 269 15.66 7.23 -27.70
C THR A 269 14.79 8.46 -27.96
N PRO A 270 13.85 8.83 -27.09
CA PRO A 270 13.35 10.18 -27.13
C PRO A 270 14.62 11.01 -26.95
N GLN A 271 15.17 11.52 -28.07
CA GLN A 271 16.09 12.62 -27.97
C GLN A 271 15.30 13.63 -27.15
N GLU A 272 15.86 14.06 -26.03
CA GLU A 272 15.43 15.30 -25.42
C GLU A 272 15.30 16.24 -26.61
N LYS A 273 14.07 16.64 -26.92
CA LYS A 273 13.93 17.96 -27.50
C LYS A 273 14.61 18.79 -26.43
N VAL A 274 15.80 19.28 -26.75
CA VAL A 274 16.34 20.46 -26.13
C VAL A 274 15.23 21.46 -26.37
N GLU A 275 14.28 21.53 -25.43
CA GLU A 275 13.41 22.66 -25.31
C GLU A 275 14.44 23.76 -25.07
N VAL A 276 14.75 24.48 -26.15
CA VAL A 276 15.28 25.84 -26.08
C VAL A 276 14.57 26.43 -24.90
N GLU A 277 15.32 26.79 -23.85
CA GLU A 277 14.75 27.36 -22.62
C GLU A 277 13.75 28.43 -23.04
N GLU A 278 12.48 28.07 -23.11
CA GLU A 278 11.42 28.99 -23.45
C GLU A 278 11.39 29.88 -22.22
N SER A 279 11.80 31.12 -22.45
CA SER A 279 12.10 32.10 -21.43
C SER A 279 11.06 32.05 -20.30
N PRO A 280 11.47 32.11 -19.02
CA PRO A 280 10.54 32.09 -17.90
C PRO A 280 9.51 33.22 -18.05
N GLY A 281 8.32 32.87 -18.54
CA GLY A 281 7.33 33.86 -18.97
C GLY A 281 6.32 33.36 -20.01
N THR A 282 6.59 32.27 -20.74
CA THR A 282 5.65 31.78 -21.75
C THR A 282 4.34 31.29 -21.11
N MET A 283 3.21 31.85 -21.53
CA MET A 283 1.89 31.47 -21.04
C MET A 283 1.56 30.00 -21.39
N LYS A 284 0.96 29.27 -20.44
CA LYS A 284 0.35 27.96 -20.69
C LYS A 284 -1.12 28.06 -21.09
N LYS A 285 -1.96 28.69 -20.27
CA LYS A 285 -3.40 28.85 -20.53
C LYS A 285 -4.07 29.91 -19.66
N ILE A 286 -5.22 30.41 -20.11
CA ILE A 286 -6.14 31.24 -19.32
C ILE A 286 -7.14 30.32 -18.62
N LEU A 287 -7.35 30.54 -17.32
CA LEU A 287 -8.23 29.72 -16.48
C LEU A 287 -9.59 30.34 -16.25
N GLN A 288 -9.60 31.65 -15.98
CA GLN A 288 -10.78 32.39 -15.57
C GLN A 288 -10.75 33.80 -16.16
N ALA A 289 -11.93 34.41 -16.22
CA ALA A 289 -12.09 35.80 -16.59
C ALA A 289 -12.98 36.48 -15.55
N MET A 290 -12.64 37.70 -15.15
CA MET A 290 -13.46 38.54 -14.29
C MET A 290 -13.60 39.94 -14.89
N LYS A 291 -14.68 40.63 -14.52
CA LYS A 291 -14.90 42.05 -14.86
C LYS A 291 -14.65 42.88 -13.61
N ILE A 292 -13.85 43.91 -13.73
CA ILE A 292 -13.57 44.88 -12.67
C ILE A 292 -13.87 46.27 -13.22
N ARG A 293 -14.46 47.13 -12.38
CA ARG A 293 -14.71 48.53 -12.71
C ARG A 293 -13.58 49.38 -12.15
N LEU A 294 -12.76 49.95 -13.03
CA LEU A 294 -11.65 50.84 -12.70
C LEU A 294 -11.87 52.16 -13.44
N ASP A 295 -11.80 53.29 -12.74
CA ASP A 295 -11.99 54.64 -13.30
C ASP A 295 -13.25 54.79 -14.18
N ALA A 296 -14.39 54.34 -13.64
CA ALA A 296 -15.71 54.35 -14.29
C ALA A 296 -15.82 53.52 -15.60
N LYS A 297 -14.78 52.78 -16.01
CA LYS A 297 -14.79 51.86 -17.16
C LYS A 297 -14.75 50.40 -16.72
N ASP A 298 -15.52 49.57 -17.40
CA ASP A 298 -15.50 48.12 -17.19
C ASP A 298 -14.31 47.50 -17.93
N GLN A 299 -13.35 46.96 -17.19
CA GLN A 299 -12.21 46.24 -17.74
C GLN A 299 -12.31 44.74 -17.42
N ARG A 300 -11.88 43.91 -18.37
CA ARG A 300 -11.81 42.45 -18.20
C ARG A 300 -10.39 42.02 -17.86
N GLN A 301 -10.24 41.27 -16.78
CA GLN A 301 -8.99 40.62 -16.42
C GLN A 301 -9.10 39.11 -16.58
N TYR A 302 -7.98 38.49 -16.92
CA TYR A 302 -7.87 37.06 -17.16
C TYR A 302 -6.83 36.45 -16.23
N LEU A 303 -7.18 35.32 -15.59
CA LEU A 303 -6.25 34.59 -14.74
C LEU A 303 -5.35 33.73 -15.63
N VAL A 304 -4.08 34.09 -15.68
CA VAL A 304 -3.08 33.49 -16.56
C VAL A 304 -2.24 32.50 -15.77
N ARG A 305 -2.13 31.27 -16.31
CA ARG A 305 -1.19 30.25 -15.84
C ARG A 305 0.02 30.20 -16.76
N PHE A 306 1.20 30.37 -16.18
CA PHE A 306 2.48 30.30 -16.89
C PHE A 306 2.95 28.85 -17.07
N LYS A 307 3.75 28.57 -18.11
CA LYS A 307 4.45 27.29 -18.24
C LYS A 307 5.50 27.19 -17.13
N ASN A 308 5.71 25.98 -16.62
CA ASN A 308 6.73 25.65 -15.62
C ASN A 308 6.62 26.37 -14.25
N GLN A 309 5.47 26.97 -13.93
CA GLN A 309 5.19 27.55 -12.62
C GLN A 309 4.01 26.86 -11.91
N THR A 310 4.05 26.83 -10.57
CA THR A 310 2.96 26.34 -9.72
C THR A 310 1.80 27.34 -9.69
N ALA A 311 0.63 26.88 -9.25
CA ALA A 311 -0.60 27.69 -9.21
C ALA A 311 -0.46 28.97 -8.37
N ASP A 312 0.47 28.99 -7.42
CA ASP A 312 0.71 30.13 -6.53
C ASP A 312 1.29 31.36 -7.24
N ARG A 313 1.79 31.18 -8.47
CA ARG A 313 2.33 32.26 -9.31
C ARG A 313 1.35 32.71 -10.40
N ASP A 314 0.12 32.18 -10.42
CA ASP A 314 -0.91 32.62 -11.36
C ASP A 314 -1.26 34.10 -11.08
N LYS A 315 -1.34 34.92 -12.14
CA LYS A 315 -1.61 36.37 -12.04
C LYS A 315 -2.82 36.77 -12.88
N TRP A 316 -3.55 37.76 -12.38
CA TRP A 316 -4.60 38.43 -13.13
C TRP A 316 -3.98 39.51 -14.02
N LEU A 317 -4.18 39.39 -15.33
CA LEU A 317 -3.64 40.30 -16.34
C LEU A 317 -4.77 40.86 -17.21
N ALA A 318 -4.65 42.12 -17.62
CA ALA A 318 -5.50 42.73 -18.63
C ALA A 318 -5.19 42.16 -20.02
N GLU A 319 -6.13 42.27 -20.96
CA GLU A 319 -5.99 41.74 -22.33
C GLU A 319 -4.69 42.18 -23.02
N ASP A 320 -4.27 43.43 -22.81
CA ASP A 320 -3.12 44.04 -23.45
C ASP A 320 -1.77 43.62 -22.84
N ALA A 321 -1.78 43.18 -21.58
CA ALA A 321 -0.59 42.73 -20.86
C ALA A 321 -0.26 41.26 -21.13
N ILE A 322 -1.05 40.59 -21.98
CA ILE A 322 -0.92 39.17 -22.26
C ILE A 322 -0.10 38.94 -23.54
N VAL A 323 1.08 38.34 -23.36
CA VAL A 323 1.90 37.84 -24.48
C VAL A 323 1.14 36.75 -25.25
N ASP A 324 1.04 36.89 -26.57
CA ASP A 324 0.21 36.05 -27.46
C ASP A 324 -1.29 35.97 -27.07
N GLY A 325 -1.83 37.02 -26.44
CA GLY A 325 -3.16 37.04 -25.87
C GLY A 325 -4.29 36.67 -26.83
N LYS A 326 -4.22 37.07 -28.10
CA LYS A 326 -5.26 36.77 -29.10
C LYS A 326 -5.49 35.27 -29.29
N LEU A 327 -4.42 34.46 -29.34
CA LEU A 327 -4.53 33.02 -29.54
C LEU A 327 -5.10 32.32 -28.30
N HIS A 328 -4.60 32.70 -27.12
CA HIS A 328 -5.02 32.11 -25.85
C HIS A 328 -6.45 32.50 -25.48
N LEU A 329 -6.86 33.74 -25.75
CA LEU A 329 -8.23 34.20 -25.56
C LEU A 329 -9.21 33.52 -26.51
N LYS A 330 -8.83 33.28 -27.77
CA LYS A 330 -9.66 32.54 -28.72
C LYS A 330 -9.91 31.11 -28.23
N ARG A 331 -8.86 30.43 -27.74
CA ARG A 331 -8.98 29.08 -27.14
C ARG A 331 -9.86 29.07 -25.88
N PHE A 332 -9.68 30.03 -24.99
CA PHE A 332 -10.48 30.16 -23.76
C PHE A 332 -11.97 30.44 -24.04
N ARG A 333 -12.27 31.34 -25.00
CA ARG A 333 -13.65 31.63 -25.43
C ARG A 333 -14.29 30.44 -26.15
N ALA A 334 -13.49 29.60 -26.83
CA ALA A 334 -13.98 28.37 -27.45
C ALA A 334 -14.32 27.29 -26.40
N SER A 335 -13.45 27.08 -25.41
CA SER A 335 -13.71 26.11 -24.33
C SER A 335 -14.92 26.49 -23.48
N ARG A 336 -15.08 27.79 -23.16
CA ARG A 336 -16.26 28.29 -22.42
C ARG A 336 -17.57 28.12 -23.19
N ARG A 337 -17.55 28.27 -24.52
CA ARG A 337 -18.72 27.99 -25.36
C ARG A 337 -19.05 26.50 -25.40
N ALA A 338 -18.05 25.63 -25.48
CA ALA A 338 -18.25 24.18 -25.45
C ALA A 338 -18.81 23.69 -24.10
N GLU A 339 -18.43 24.31 -22.98
CA GLU A 339 -19.00 24.02 -21.65
C GLU A 339 -20.44 24.54 -21.47
N GLN A 340 -20.87 25.53 -22.27
CA GLN A 340 -22.21 26.13 -22.20
C GLN A 340 -23.21 25.58 -23.22
N SER A 341 -22.77 24.77 -24.19
CA SER A 341 -23.68 24.06 -25.08
C SER A 341 -24.36 22.91 -24.31
N PRO A 342 -25.70 22.89 -24.18
CA PRO A 342 -26.39 21.78 -23.56
C PRO A 342 -26.13 20.51 -24.38
N GLN A 343 -25.76 19.43 -23.68
CA GLN A 343 -25.68 18.10 -24.29
C GLN A 343 -27.09 17.74 -24.79
N LEU A 344 -27.25 17.71 -26.12
CA LEU A 344 -28.44 17.19 -26.78
C LEU A 344 -28.51 15.67 -26.63
#